data_AF-A0A7C1J0L3-F1
#
_entry.id   AF-A0A7C1J0L3-F1
#
_cell.length_a   1.000
_cell.length_b   1.000
_cell.length_c   1.000
_cell.angle_alpha   90.00
_cell.angle_beta   90.00
_cell.angle_gamma   90.00
#
_symmetry.space_group_name_H-M   'P 1'
#
loop_
_entity.id
_entity.type
_entity.pdbx_description
1 polymer ?
#
loop_
_entity_poly.entity_id
_entity_poly.type
_entity_poly.pdbx_seq_one_letter_code
_entity_poly.pdbx_strand_id
1 'polypeptide(L)'
;MSLAPAAVTVATLNVDIASLTSQLNELAELEQLAADTYASRAASLPEPWMSAKAEEFRAGALRARETAMELMRMVGGRPSGQGRGLATAFARARSGEARADERLGRLHSLQDMLVAAFLTATGWAMVESMAYGIGDPRLIEAAEHQVEEKSLPYQWLLAITRQYSSWAVLKPPSEG
;
A
#
# COMPACT_ATOMS: atom_id res chain seq x y z
N MET A 1 27.80 6.98 40.75
CA MET A 1 27.23 5.80 40.05
C MET A 1 26.34 6.31 38.94
N SER A 2 26.67 6.03 37.68
CA SER A 2 26.01 6.62 36.50
C SER A 2 24.83 5.75 36.06
N LEU A 3 23.61 6.30 36.10
CA LEU A 3 22.37 5.71 35.58
C LEU A 3 22.19 5.94 34.06
N ALA A 4 23.19 6.53 33.39
CA ALA A 4 23.08 7.00 32.00
C ALA A 4 22.80 5.92 30.93
N PRO A 5 23.36 4.68 30.98
CA PRO A 5 23.20 3.73 29.88
C PRO A 5 21.77 3.21 29.73
N ALA A 6 21.13 2.83 30.83
CA ALA A 6 19.79 2.25 30.82
C ALA A 6 18.72 3.26 30.41
N ALA A 7 18.85 4.53 30.84
CA ALA A 7 17.92 5.60 30.48
C ALA A 7 17.97 5.93 28.98
N VAL A 8 19.17 5.87 28.36
CA VAL A 8 19.34 6.08 26.91
C VAL A 8 18.69 4.95 26.11
N THR A 9 18.90 3.68 26.51
CA THR A 9 18.28 2.52 25.83
C THR A 9 16.76 2.56 25.88
N VAL A 10 16.17 2.93 27.02
CA VAL A 10 14.72 3.07 27.16
C VAL A 10 14.18 4.23 26.32
N ALA A 11 14.90 5.35 26.24
CA ALA A 11 14.50 6.49 25.43
C ALA A 11 14.52 6.17 23.92
N THR A 12 15.55 5.49 23.41
CA THR A 12 15.61 5.05 22.00
C THR A 12 14.49 4.08 21.66
N LEU A 13 14.25 3.07 22.50
CA LEU A 13 13.18 2.10 22.27
C LEU A 13 11.79 2.77 22.22
N ASN A 14 11.56 3.77 23.07
CA ASN A 14 10.31 4.54 23.07
C ASN A 14 10.14 5.37 21.78
N VAL A 15 11.23 5.94 21.24
CA VAL A 15 11.22 6.67 19.97
C VAL A 15 10.94 5.73 18.80
N ASP A 16 11.53 4.53 18.81
CA ASP A 16 11.33 3.51 17.77
C ASP A 16 9.88 2.99 17.77
N ILE A 17 9.30 2.74 18.95
CA ILE A 17 7.90 2.33 19.09
C ILE A 17 6.93 3.42 18.61
N ALA A 18 7.18 4.69 18.96
CA ALA A 18 6.34 5.81 18.51
C ALA A 18 6.40 5.98 16.98
N SER A 19 7.59 5.85 16.42
CA SER A 19 7.81 5.92 14.97
C SER A 19 7.10 4.77 14.25
N LEU A 20 7.23 3.54 14.75
CA LEU A 20 6.56 2.37 14.16
C LEU A 20 5.03 2.50 14.27
N THR A 21 4.52 2.98 15.41
CA THR A 21 3.08 3.24 15.59
C THR A 21 2.57 4.22 14.54
N SER A 22 3.29 5.32 14.30
CA SER A 22 2.94 6.29 13.27
C SER A 22 2.94 5.66 11.87
N GLN A 23 3.97 4.88 11.56
CA GLN A 23 4.11 4.20 10.27
C GLN A 23 2.97 3.19 10.03
N LEU A 24 2.60 2.41 11.05
CA LEU A 24 1.50 1.45 10.98
C LEU A 24 0.14 2.13 10.81
N ASN A 25 -0.07 3.30 11.43
CA ASN A 25 -1.29 4.08 11.20
C ASN A 25 -1.37 4.58 9.76
N GLU A 26 -0.27 5.14 9.23
CA GLU A 26 -0.20 5.58 7.83
C GLU A 26 -0.41 4.42 6.85
N LEU A 27 0.18 3.26 7.13
CA LEU A 27 0.03 2.06 6.32
C LEU A 27 -1.41 1.53 6.33
N ALA A 28 -2.09 1.53 7.48
CA ALA A 28 -3.50 1.15 7.55
C ALA A 28 -4.40 2.06 6.70
N GLU A 29 -4.09 3.35 6.64
CA GLU A 29 -4.80 4.30 5.77
C GLU A 29 -4.46 4.10 4.29
N LEU A 30 -3.19 3.84 3.95
CA LEU A 30 -2.78 3.47 2.59
C LEU A 30 -3.48 2.20 2.09
N GLU A 31 -3.58 1.17 2.93
CA GLU A 31 -4.27 -0.08 2.59
C GLU A 31 -5.78 0.14 2.37
N GLN A 32 -6.41 1.04 3.15
CA GLN A 32 -7.80 1.43 2.88
C GLN A 32 -7.92 2.13 1.53
N LEU A 33 -7.04 3.09 1.24
CA LEU A 33 -7.03 3.80 -0.04
C LEU A 33 -6.78 2.86 -1.22
N ALA A 34 -5.92 1.86 -1.05
CA ALA A 34 -5.69 0.82 -2.05
C ALA A 34 -6.94 -0.01 -2.29
N ALA A 35 -7.62 -0.46 -1.23
CA ALA A 35 -8.88 -1.19 -1.33
C ALA A 35 -9.96 -0.38 -2.10
N ASP A 36 -10.11 0.90 -1.77
CA ASP A 36 -11.05 1.80 -2.44
C ASP A 36 -10.68 2.01 -3.92
N THR A 37 -9.38 2.06 -4.22
CA THR A 37 -8.86 2.19 -5.58
C THR A 37 -9.16 0.93 -6.39
N TYR A 38 -8.88 -0.25 -5.87
CA TYR A 38 -9.22 -1.51 -6.54
C TYR A 38 -10.73 -1.61 -6.81
N ALA A 39 -11.56 -1.28 -5.82
CA ALA A 39 -13.03 -1.31 -5.97
C ALA A 39 -13.54 -0.33 -7.03
N SER A 40 -13.08 0.93 -7.00
CA SER A 40 -13.55 1.98 -7.91
C SER A 40 -13.06 1.78 -9.35
N ARG A 41 -11.90 1.13 -9.53
CA ARG A 41 -11.31 0.88 -10.85
C ARG A 41 -11.71 -0.47 -11.46
N ALA A 42 -12.12 -1.46 -10.65
CA ALA A 42 -12.45 -2.81 -11.11
C ALA A 42 -13.42 -2.86 -12.29
N ALA A 43 -14.51 -2.09 -12.25
CA ALA A 43 -15.55 -2.08 -13.29
C ALA A 43 -15.09 -1.47 -14.63
N SER A 44 -14.00 -0.70 -14.60
CA SER A 44 -13.43 -0.06 -15.80
C SER A 44 -12.33 -0.89 -16.47
N LEU A 45 -12.01 -2.08 -15.92
CA LEU A 45 -10.98 -2.94 -16.47
C LEU A 45 -11.43 -3.58 -17.80
N PRO A 46 -10.49 -3.83 -18.73
CA PRO A 46 -10.83 -4.26 -20.08
C PRO A 46 -11.40 -5.69 -20.15
N GLU A 47 -11.11 -6.53 -19.15
CA GLU A 47 -11.49 -7.94 -19.16
C GLU A 47 -12.13 -8.37 -17.82
N PRO A 48 -13.18 -9.22 -17.82
CA PRO A 48 -13.86 -9.64 -16.60
C PRO A 48 -12.96 -10.31 -15.55
N TRP A 49 -11.97 -11.08 -15.98
CA TRP A 49 -11.03 -11.75 -15.08
C TRP A 49 -10.13 -10.74 -14.34
N MET A 50 -9.89 -9.57 -14.93
CA MET A 50 -9.12 -8.50 -14.28
C MET A 50 -9.94 -7.82 -13.19
N SER A 51 -11.24 -7.64 -13.41
CA SER A 51 -12.16 -7.16 -12.37
C SER A 51 -12.23 -8.14 -11.19
N ALA A 52 -12.31 -9.44 -11.46
CA ALA A 52 -12.23 -10.47 -10.42
C ALA A 52 -10.91 -10.38 -9.64
N LYS A 53 -9.78 -10.20 -10.35
CA LYS A 53 -8.47 -10.04 -9.72
C LYS A 53 -8.36 -8.76 -8.88
N ALA A 54 -8.96 -7.65 -9.32
CA ALA A 54 -9.02 -6.42 -8.55
C ALA A 54 -9.79 -6.60 -7.23
N GLU A 55 -10.89 -7.37 -7.22
CA GLU A 55 -11.60 -7.70 -5.98
C GLU A 55 -10.77 -8.60 -5.05
N GLU A 56 -9.96 -9.53 -5.58
CA GLU A 56 -8.99 -10.28 -4.77
C GLU A 56 -7.96 -9.35 -4.11
N PHE A 57 -7.40 -8.40 -4.87
CA PHE A 57 -6.45 -7.41 -4.34
C PHE A 57 -7.08 -6.49 -3.31
N ARG A 58 -8.33 -6.07 -3.52
CA ARG A 58 -9.13 -5.35 -2.52
C ARG A 58 -9.25 -6.12 -1.22
N ALA A 59 -9.64 -7.40 -1.28
CA ALA A 59 -9.77 -8.22 -0.10
C ALA A 59 -8.43 -8.37 0.64
N GLY A 60 -7.32 -8.54 -0.10
CA GLY A 60 -5.96 -8.54 0.47
C GLY A 60 -5.55 -7.21 1.11
N ALA A 61 -5.96 -6.08 0.53
CA ALA A 61 -5.72 -4.75 1.10
C ALA A 61 -6.47 -4.56 2.44
N LEU A 62 -7.74 -4.96 2.50
CA LEU A 62 -8.53 -4.89 3.74
C LEU A 62 -7.95 -5.77 4.85
N ARG A 63 -7.50 -7.00 4.54
CA ARG A 63 -6.82 -7.86 5.53
C ARG A 63 -5.52 -7.25 6.04
N ALA A 64 -4.69 -6.72 5.14
CA ALA A 64 -3.44 -6.08 5.55
C ALA A 64 -3.66 -4.83 6.39
N ARG A 65 -4.70 -4.04 6.12
CA ARG A 65 -5.12 -2.95 7.01
C ARG A 65 -5.40 -3.45 8.42
N GLU A 66 -6.11 -4.57 8.55
CA GLU A 66 -6.37 -5.19 9.86
C GLU A 66 -5.07 -5.66 10.53
N THR A 67 -4.15 -6.26 9.78
CA THR A 67 -2.81 -6.62 10.27
C THR A 67 -2.05 -5.40 10.77
N ALA A 68 -2.01 -4.29 10.03
CA ALA A 68 -1.33 -3.07 10.45
C ALA A 68 -1.94 -2.51 11.76
N MET A 69 -3.26 -2.55 11.89
CA MET A 69 -3.95 -2.18 13.13
C MET A 69 -3.65 -3.12 14.30
N GLU A 70 -3.49 -4.42 14.05
CA GLU A 70 -3.13 -5.41 15.07
C GLU A 70 -1.69 -5.21 15.55
N LEU A 71 -0.72 -5.08 14.64
CA LEU A 71 0.67 -4.79 14.97
C LEU A 71 0.80 -3.49 15.77
N MET A 72 0.00 -2.48 15.42
CA MET A 72 -0.04 -1.22 16.17
C MET A 72 -0.50 -1.44 17.62
N ARG A 73 -1.49 -2.31 17.86
CA ARG A 73 -1.92 -2.66 19.23
C ARG A 73 -0.84 -3.44 19.96
N MET A 74 -0.11 -4.34 19.28
CA MET A 74 0.97 -5.13 19.89
C MET A 74 2.09 -4.24 20.44
N VAL A 75 2.41 -3.15 19.74
CA VAL A 75 3.43 -2.18 20.20
C VAL A 75 2.87 -1.13 21.16
N GLY A 76 1.62 -1.27 21.62
CA GLY A 76 0.97 -0.34 22.56
C GLY A 76 0.48 0.96 21.94
N GLY A 77 0.48 1.06 20.60
CA GLY A 77 -0.01 2.21 19.86
C GLY A 77 -1.54 2.30 19.81
N ARG A 78 -2.05 3.48 19.48
CA ARG A 78 -3.48 3.73 19.21
C ARG A 78 -3.65 4.39 17.84
N PRO A 79 -4.71 4.04 17.09
CA PRO A 79 -5.01 4.73 15.84
C PRO A 79 -5.19 6.23 16.10
N SER A 80 -4.49 7.07 15.35
CA SER A 80 -4.53 8.52 15.53
C SER A 80 -5.48 9.22 14.55
N GLY A 81 -6.00 8.50 13.54
CA GLY A 81 -6.97 9.00 12.57
C GLY A 81 -6.49 10.18 11.71
N GLN A 82 -5.23 10.58 11.86
CA GLN A 82 -4.58 11.64 11.09
C GLN A 82 -3.44 11.01 10.28
N GLY A 83 -3.74 10.52 9.09
CA GLY A 83 -2.73 10.25 8.08
C GLY A 83 -1.98 11.53 7.75
N ARG A 84 -0.66 11.49 7.93
CA ARG A 84 0.28 12.43 7.31
C ARG A 84 1.12 11.60 6.35
N GLY A 85 1.65 12.21 5.29
CA GLY A 85 2.57 11.52 4.36
C GLY A 85 1.94 10.95 3.09
N LEU A 86 2.35 9.75 2.71
CA LEU A 86 2.05 9.05 1.45
C LEU A 86 0.55 8.83 1.26
N ALA A 87 -0.20 8.48 2.31
CA ALA A 87 -1.65 8.32 2.23
C ALA A 87 -2.35 9.60 1.76
N THR A 88 -1.97 10.75 2.33
CA THR A 88 -2.52 12.05 1.93
C THR A 88 -2.06 12.44 0.53
N ALA A 89 -0.79 12.21 0.19
CA ALA A 89 -0.26 12.50 -1.14
C ALA A 89 -0.98 11.68 -2.23
N PHE A 90 -1.20 10.40 -1.98
CA PHE A 90 -1.93 9.50 -2.87
C PHE A 90 -3.41 9.91 -3.02
N ALA A 91 -4.09 10.21 -1.91
CA ALA A 91 -5.46 10.71 -1.94
C ALA A 91 -5.61 12.01 -2.76
N ARG A 92 -4.64 12.93 -2.62
CA ARG A 92 -4.59 14.18 -3.41
C ARG A 92 -4.34 13.92 -4.89
N ALA A 93 -3.37 13.07 -5.23
CA ALA A 93 -3.08 12.70 -6.62
C ALA A 93 -4.33 12.13 -7.31
N ARG A 94 -5.08 11.25 -6.62
CA ARG A 94 -6.33 10.67 -7.13
C ARG A 94 -7.45 11.71 -7.34
N SER A 95 -7.54 12.72 -6.47
CA SER A 95 -8.58 13.77 -6.57
C SER A 95 -8.38 14.77 -7.70
N GLY A 96 -7.18 14.83 -8.28
CA GLY A 96 -6.80 15.80 -9.32
C GLY A 96 -7.19 15.41 -10.75
N GLU A 97 -7.61 14.18 -11.00
CA GLU A 97 -7.82 13.69 -12.37
C GLU A 97 -9.30 13.75 -12.81
N ALA A 98 -9.62 14.78 -13.59
CA ALA A 98 -10.89 14.94 -14.28
C ALA A 98 -10.78 14.48 -15.75
N ARG A 99 -11.62 13.50 -16.11
CA ARG A 99 -12.06 13.13 -17.47
C ARG A 99 -10.94 12.81 -18.48
N ALA A 100 -10.48 11.57 -18.45
CA ALA A 100 -9.79 10.95 -19.58
C ALA A 100 -10.78 10.21 -20.50
N ASP A 101 -10.57 10.30 -21.81
CA ASP A 101 -11.21 9.50 -22.87
C ASP A 101 -11.33 8.02 -22.49
N GLU A 102 -12.41 7.31 -22.83
CA GLU A 102 -12.73 5.97 -22.26
C GLU A 102 -11.55 4.97 -22.35
N ARG A 103 -10.77 5.02 -23.43
CA ARG A 103 -9.61 4.14 -23.62
C ARG A 103 -8.40 4.56 -22.77
N LEU A 104 -8.18 5.86 -22.61
CA LEU A 104 -7.22 6.40 -21.66
C LEU A 104 -7.69 6.11 -20.22
N GLY A 105 -9.00 6.13 -19.96
CA GLY A 105 -9.60 5.79 -18.67
C GLY A 105 -9.23 4.38 -18.21
N ARG A 106 -9.21 3.39 -19.12
CA ARG A 106 -8.83 2.00 -18.78
C ARG A 106 -7.35 1.85 -18.41
N LEU A 107 -6.45 2.54 -19.12
CA LEU A 107 -5.02 2.55 -18.76
C LEU A 107 -4.75 3.31 -17.47
N HIS A 108 -5.42 4.45 -17.25
CA HIS A 108 -5.36 5.18 -15.99
C HIS A 108 -5.84 4.31 -14.82
N SER A 109 -6.91 3.54 -14.98
CA SER A 109 -7.37 2.60 -13.96
C SER A 109 -6.32 1.56 -13.58
N LEU A 110 -5.57 1.01 -14.55
CA LEU A 110 -4.46 0.10 -14.29
C LEU A 110 -3.29 0.80 -13.58
N GLN A 111 -2.98 2.04 -13.99
CA GLN A 111 -1.91 2.84 -13.39
C GLN A 111 -2.23 3.23 -11.94
N ASP A 112 -3.46 3.64 -11.64
CA ASP A 112 -3.90 3.97 -10.28
C ASP A 112 -3.75 2.79 -9.34
N MET A 113 -4.21 1.62 -9.78
CA MET A 113 -4.06 0.39 -9.01
C MET A 113 -2.58 0.01 -8.84
N LEU A 114 -1.75 0.19 -9.90
CA LEU A 114 -0.32 -0.06 -9.81
C LEU A 114 0.38 0.85 -8.80
N VAL A 115 0.03 2.14 -8.78
CA VAL A 115 0.53 3.11 -7.80
C VAL A 115 0.09 2.69 -6.39
N ALA A 116 -1.17 2.33 -6.20
CA ALA A 116 -1.66 1.83 -4.92
C ALA A 116 -0.85 0.61 -4.44
N ALA A 117 -0.65 -0.39 -5.31
CA ALA A 117 0.10 -1.60 -5.00
C ALA A 117 1.57 -1.28 -4.64
N PHE A 118 2.22 -0.41 -5.40
CA PHE A 118 3.59 0.03 -5.14
C PHE A 118 3.72 0.71 -3.78
N LEU A 119 2.82 1.64 -3.45
CA LEU A 119 2.86 2.37 -2.19
C LEU A 119 2.63 1.45 -0.99
N THR A 120 1.68 0.50 -1.08
CA THR A 120 1.45 -0.48 0.00
C THR A 120 2.64 -1.42 0.17
N ALA A 121 3.24 -1.92 -0.92
CA ALA A 121 4.42 -2.79 -0.84
C ALA A 121 5.62 -2.05 -0.21
N THR A 122 5.83 -0.79 -0.60
CA THR A 122 6.88 0.05 -0.01
C THR A 122 6.62 0.32 1.47
N GLY A 123 5.38 0.60 1.84
CA GLY A 123 4.99 0.84 3.24
C GLY A 123 5.23 -0.36 4.14
N TRP A 124 4.95 -1.59 3.67
CA TRP A 124 5.26 -2.82 4.42
C TRP A 124 6.76 -3.08 4.54
N ALA A 125 7.55 -2.82 3.51
CA ALA A 125 9.01 -2.95 3.58
C ALA A 125 9.63 -1.97 4.60
N MET A 126 9.05 -0.77 4.74
CA MET A 126 9.45 0.17 5.80
C MET A 126 9.10 -0.37 7.19
N VAL A 127 7.89 -0.91 7.37
CA VAL A 127 7.46 -1.53 8.65
C VAL A 127 8.36 -2.71 9.02
N GLU A 128 8.71 -3.57 8.06
CA GLU A 128 9.64 -4.69 8.25
C GLU A 128 11.00 -4.18 8.77
N SER A 129 11.59 -3.19 8.10
CA SER A 129 12.87 -2.60 8.54
C SER A 129 12.82 -2.06 9.96
N MET A 130 11.70 -1.44 10.37
CA MET A 130 11.50 -0.94 11.72
C MET A 130 11.27 -2.06 12.74
N ALA A 131 10.54 -3.12 12.36
CA ALA A 131 10.34 -4.30 13.19
C ALA A 131 11.66 -4.99 13.52
N TYR A 132 12.57 -5.06 12.55
CA TYR A 132 13.95 -5.53 12.75
C TYR A 132 14.73 -4.66 13.74
N GLY A 133 14.56 -3.33 13.69
CA GLY A 133 15.19 -2.41 14.64
C GLY A 133 14.70 -2.60 16.08
N ILE A 134 13.42 -2.95 16.27
CA ILE A 134 12.84 -3.25 17.58
C ILE A 134 13.24 -4.63 18.08
N GLY A 135 13.34 -5.61 17.19
CA GLY A 135 13.73 -6.98 17.50
C GLY A 135 12.64 -7.84 18.14
N ASP A 136 11.35 -7.53 17.96
CA ASP A 136 10.25 -8.45 18.32
C ASP A 136 10.01 -9.43 17.14
N PRO A 137 10.30 -10.75 17.31
CA PRO A 137 10.18 -11.72 16.23
C PRO A 137 8.78 -11.81 15.62
N ARG A 138 7.73 -11.57 16.42
CA ARG A 138 6.35 -11.64 15.93
C ARG A 138 6.01 -10.47 15.02
N LEU A 139 6.59 -9.29 15.28
CA LEU A 139 6.43 -8.13 14.41
C LEU A 139 7.19 -8.34 13.09
N ILE A 140 8.39 -8.92 13.17
CA ILE A 140 9.22 -9.22 11.99
C ILE A 140 8.50 -10.22 11.09
N GLU A 141 8.09 -11.37 11.62
CA GLU A 141 7.41 -12.42 10.86
C GLU A 141 6.13 -11.90 10.18
N ALA A 142 5.32 -11.12 10.91
CA ALA A 142 4.11 -10.55 10.35
C ALA A 142 4.39 -9.50 9.25
N ALA A 143 5.45 -8.70 9.39
CA ALA A 143 5.84 -7.71 8.39
C ALA A 143 6.41 -8.36 7.13
N GLU A 144 7.28 -9.38 7.27
CA GLU A 144 7.84 -10.16 6.15
C GLU A 144 6.73 -10.81 5.33
N HIS A 145 5.79 -11.48 5.99
CA HIS A 145 4.65 -12.09 5.32
C HIS A 145 3.85 -11.07 4.50
N GLN A 146 3.65 -9.85 5.03
CA GLN A 146 2.97 -8.80 4.28
C GLN A 146 3.81 -8.26 3.11
N VAL A 147 5.13 -8.15 3.25
CA VAL A 147 6.01 -7.77 2.14
C VAL A 147 5.88 -8.75 0.98
N GLU A 148 5.88 -10.05 1.28
CA GLU A 148 5.69 -11.10 0.28
C GLU A 148 4.31 -11.00 -0.40
N GLU A 149 3.23 -10.97 0.40
CA GLU A 149 1.85 -10.88 -0.11
C GLU A 149 1.62 -9.63 -0.96
N LYS A 150 2.23 -8.49 -0.59
CA LYS A 150 2.05 -7.20 -1.28
C LYS A 150 2.92 -7.06 -2.53
N SER A 151 3.97 -7.86 -2.66
CA SER A 151 4.75 -7.94 -3.89
C SER A 151 3.94 -8.49 -5.05
N LEU A 152 2.98 -9.39 -4.79
CA LEU A 152 2.21 -10.10 -5.83
C LEU A 152 1.28 -9.15 -6.63
N PRO A 153 0.42 -8.32 -6.01
CA PRO A 153 -0.38 -7.34 -6.74
C PRO A 153 0.49 -6.36 -7.55
N TYR A 154 1.60 -5.89 -6.98
CA TYR A 154 2.50 -4.96 -7.65
C TYR A 154 3.12 -5.58 -8.91
N GLN A 155 3.68 -6.78 -8.81
CA GLN A 155 4.28 -7.48 -9.95
C GLN A 155 3.25 -7.78 -11.03
N TRP A 156 2.06 -8.24 -10.64
CA TRP A 156 0.98 -8.52 -11.58
C TRP A 156 0.53 -7.25 -12.31
N LEU A 157 0.26 -6.16 -11.57
CA LEU A 157 -0.20 -4.90 -12.15
C LEU A 157 0.88 -4.27 -13.04
N LEU A 158 2.15 -4.42 -12.69
CA LEU A 158 3.26 -3.94 -13.51
C LEU A 158 3.32 -4.70 -14.84
N ALA A 159 3.21 -6.03 -14.81
CA ALA A 159 3.21 -6.86 -16.01
C ALA A 159 2.01 -6.54 -16.92
N ILE A 160 0.81 -6.47 -16.34
CA ILE A 160 -0.42 -6.14 -17.06
C ILE A 160 -0.38 -4.73 -17.64
N THR A 161 0.02 -3.73 -16.86
CA THR A 161 0.09 -2.34 -17.35
C THR A 161 1.06 -2.22 -18.52
N ARG A 162 2.20 -2.93 -18.49
CA ARG A 162 3.14 -2.99 -19.61
C ARG A 162 2.54 -3.64 -20.85
N GLN A 163 1.84 -4.76 -20.69
CA GLN A 163 1.16 -5.46 -21.79
C GLN A 163 0.09 -4.59 -22.46
N TYR A 164 -0.74 -3.89 -21.67
CA TYR A 164 -1.80 -3.05 -22.23
C TYR A 164 -1.29 -1.71 -22.79
N SER A 165 -0.20 -1.18 -22.23
CA SER A 165 0.46 0.00 -22.78
C SER A 165 1.07 -0.30 -24.15
N SER A 166 1.65 -1.49 -24.35
CA SER A 166 2.19 -1.88 -25.67
C SER A 166 1.09 -2.14 -26.70
N TRP A 167 -0.05 -2.70 -26.30
CA TRP A 167 -1.23 -2.86 -27.17
C TRP A 167 -1.88 -1.53 -27.58
N ALA A 168 -1.87 -0.52 -26.71
CA ALA A 168 -2.35 0.82 -27.03
C ALA A 168 -1.49 1.50 -28.11
N VAL A 169 -0.20 1.17 -28.17
CA VAL A 169 0.74 1.65 -29.19
C VAL A 169 0.62 0.87 -30.52
N LEU A 170 0.19 -0.39 -30.48
CA LEU A 170 0.22 -1.31 -31.64
C LEU A 170 -1.06 -1.40 -32.46
N LYS A 171 -2.19 -0.80 -32.04
CA LYS A 171 -3.28 -0.53 -32.98
C LYS A 171 -3.12 0.91 -33.50
N PRO A 172 -2.72 1.12 -34.76
CA PRO A 172 -2.93 2.42 -35.39
C PRO A 172 -4.42 2.76 -35.26
N PRO A 173 -4.81 4.05 -35.22
CA PRO A 173 -6.19 4.40 -35.46
C PRO A 173 -6.58 3.73 -36.78
N SER A 174 -7.45 2.72 -36.72
CA SER A 174 -8.07 2.21 -37.93
C SER A 174 -8.77 3.40 -38.55
N GLU A 175 -8.34 3.74 -39.76
CA GLU A 175 -8.84 4.83 -40.58
C GLU A 175 -10.38 4.85 -40.57
N GLY A 176 -10.94 6.06 -40.55
CA GLY A 176 -12.38 6.28 -40.59
C GLY A 176 -13.04 5.84 -41.89
#